data_AF-Q92NB7-F1
#
_entry.id   AF-Q92NB7-F1
#
_cell.length_a   1.000
_cell.length_b   1.000
_cell.length_c   1.000
_cell.angle_alpha   90.00
_cell.angle_beta   90.00
_cell.angle_gamma   90.00
#
_symmetry.space_group_name_H-M   'P 1'
#
loop_
_entity.id
_entity.type
_entity.pdbx_description
1 polymer ?
#
loop_
_entity_poly.entity_id
_entity_poly.type
_entity_poly.pdbx_seq_one_letter_code
_entity_poly.pdbx_strand_id
1 'polypeptide(L)'
;MMIIVVEGISAAGKTTWCKSHGQSNLIPETFPADRKAQPLTGIETAQYWTDWNAKRWGDALQMERGKGLAICDTDPLKLHYSWCLCQIGALPKRQWELQLQATRTALQEKQLGFADAYFVKVIDYQTAKQQCEEDTCRVRDRFELHFRLQPFLVHWYELLEKALGGRVLLTLPDDGLPPDVIPLNELRYDINVFDRFVSSLEGKTK
;
A
#
# COMPACT_ATOMS: atom_id res chain seq x y z
N MET A 1 2.07 4.43 19.79
CA MET A 1 0.90 4.42 18.90
C MET A 1 1.43 4.33 17.49
N MET A 2 1.09 3.28 16.76
CA MET A 2 1.72 2.95 15.48
C MET A 2 0.72 2.32 14.50
N ILE A 3 0.84 2.68 13.24
CA ILE A 3 0.24 2.05 12.07
C ILE A 3 1.38 1.48 11.23
N ILE A 4 1.35 0.17 11.00
CA ILE A 4 2.33 -0.54 10.19
C ILE A 4 1.64 -1.06 8.94
N VAL A 5 2.28 -0.86 7.79
CA VAL A 5 1.82 -1.40 6.51
C VAL A 5 2.67 -2.61 6.13
N VAL A 6 2.01 -3.67 5.71
CA VAL A 6 2.65 -4.85 5.12
C VAL A 6 2.26 -4.89 3.65
N GLU A 7 3.26 -4.77 2.77
CA GLU A 7 3.07 -4.66 1.33
C GLU A 7 3.93 -5.64 0.53
N GLY A 8 3.63 -5.78 -0.76
CA GLY A 8 4.20 -6.79 -1.65
C GLY A 8 3.15 -7.28 -2.66
N ILE A 9 3.59 -7.98 -3.69
CA ILE A 9 2.66 -8.46 -4.73
C ILE A 9 1.69 -9.53 -4.23
N SER A 10 0.70 -9.88 -5.07
CA SER A 10 -0.14 -11.06 -4.82
C SER A 10 0.71 -12.31 -4.66
N ALA A 11 0.29 -13.21 -3.77
CA ALA A 11 1.02 -14.42 -3.40
C ALA A 11 2.39 -14.20 -2.72
N ALA A 12 2.79 -12.97 -2.33
CA ALA A 12 4.05 -12.76 -1.59
C ALA A 12 4.03 -13.20 -0.11
N GLY A 13 2.95 -13.83 0.38
CA GLY A 13 2.85 -14.26 1.78
C GLY A 13 2.43 -13.19 2.81
N LYS A 14 2.05 -11.97 2.36
CA LYS A 14 1.61 -10.86 3.25
C LYS A 14 0.50 -11.25 4.22
N THR A 15 -0.61 -11.75 3.69
CA THR A 15 -1.77 -12.14 4.51
C THR A 15 -1.39 -13.20 5.56
N THR A 16 -0.49 -14.13 5.22
CA THR A 16 0.00 -15.15 6.16
C THR A 16 0.81 -14.51 7.28
N TRP A 17 1.73 -13.61 6.94
CA TRP A 17 2.52 -12.86 7.92
C TRP A 17 1.62 -12.00 8.82
N CYS A 18 0.70 -11.25 8.23
CA CYS A 18 -0.27 -10.40 8.92
C CYS A 18 -1.17 -11.18 9.89
N LYS A 19 -1.63 -12.38 9.51
CA LYS A 19 -2.43 -13.23 10.40
C LYS A 19 -1.61 -13.76 11.57
N SER A 20 -0.35 -14.12 11.33
CA SER A 20 0.54 -14.68 12.34
C SER A 20 0.97 -13.62 13.38
N HIS A 21 1.28 -12.41 12.92
CA HIS A 21 1.86 -11.35 13.77
C HIS A 21 0.88 -10.23 14.15
N GLY A 22 -0.12 -9.95 13.31
CA GLY A 22 -1.08 -8.88 13.55
C GLY A 22 -2.18 -9.25 14.53
N GLN A 23 -2.60 -10.52 14.57
CA GLN A 23 -3.64 -11.03 15.47
C GLN A 23 -4.83 -10.06 15.59
N SER A 24 -5.14 -9.58 16.80
CA SER A 24 -6.25 -8.66 17.05
C SER A 24 -6.00 -7.22 16.58
N ASN A 25 -4.78 -6.87 16.17
CA ASN A 25 -4.39 -5.55 15.63
C ASN A 25 -4.45 -5.50 14.09
N LEU A 26 -4.87 -6.58 13.44
CA LEU A 26 -4.91 -6.69 11.98
C LEU A 26 -6.07 -5.90 11.37
N ILE A 27 -5.74 -5.02 10.43
CA ILE A 27 -6.64 -4.43 9.44
C ILE A 27 -6.50 -5.23 8.14
N PRO A 28 -7.46 -6.12 7.82
CA PRO A 28 -7.36 -6.95 6.63
C PRO A 28 -7.47 -6.13 5.34
N GLU A 29 -6.91 -6.66 4.25
CA GLU A 29 -7.27 -6.18 2.91
C GLU A 29 -8.75 -6.49 2.66
N THR A 30 -9.52 -5.45 2.37
CA THR A 30 -10.94 -5.53 2.07
C THR A 30 -11.27 -4.66 0.88
N PHE A 31 -12.43 -4.92 0.26
CA PHE A 31 -12.92 -4.20 -0.91
C PHE A 31 -14.36 -3.75 -0.66
N PRO A 32 -14.81 -2.68 -1.32
CA PRO A 32 -16.22 -2.30 -1.27
C PRO A 32 -17.11 -3.47 -1.72
N ALA A 33 -18.28 -3.61 -1.09
CA ALA A 33 -19.23 -4.67 -1.44
C ALA A 33 -19.72 -4.56 -2.89
N ASP A 34 -19.81 -3.32 -3.39
CA ASP A 34 -20.26 -2.97 -4.73
C ASP A 34 -19.12 -2.90 -5.76
N ARG A 35 -17.91 -3.41 -5.45
CA ARG A 35 -16.73 -3.36 -6.34
C ARG A 35 -17.01 -3.83 -7.78
N LYS A 36 -17.96 -4.73 -7.99
CA LYS A 36 -18.34 -5.20 -9.34
C LYS A 36 -19.07 -4.12 -10.16
N ALA A 37 -19.66 -3.13 -9.51
CA ALA A 37 -20.36 -1.99 -10.09
C ALA A 37 -19.54 -0.69 -10.00
N GLN A 38 -18.24 -0.78 -9.68
CA GLN A 38 -17.37 0.38 -9.59
C GLN A 38 -17.34 1.17 -10.91
N PRO A 39 -17.11 2.51 -10.86
CA PRO A 39 -16.80 3.29 -12.05
C PRO A 39 -15.55 2.74 -12.75
N LEU A 40 -15.52 2.83 -14.08
CA LEU A 40 -14.45 2.24 -14.89
C LEU A 40 -13.31 3.22 -15.19
N THR A 41 -13.64 4.50 -15.39
CA THR A 41 -12.66 5.56 -15.71
C THR A 41 -13.09 6.90 -15.09
N GLY A 42 -12.23 7.92 -15.23
CA GLY A 42 -12.53 9.29 -14.85
C GLY A 42 -12.38 9.55 -13.35
N ILE A 43 -12.85 10.74 -12.95
CA ILE A 43 -12.73 11.24 -11.58
C ILE A 43 -13.54 10.39 -10.59
N GLU A 44 -14.69 9.87 -11.02
CA GLU A 44 -15.54 8.98 -10.20
C GLU A 44 -14.78 7.73 -9.77
N THR A 45 -14.00 7.13 -10.68
CA THR A 45 -13.14 5.97 -10.35
C THR A 45 -12.06 6.36 -9.34
N ALA A 46 -11.47 7.55 -9.51
CA ALA A 46 -10.44 8.05 -8.61
C ALA A 46 -10.98 8.30 -7.19
N GLN A 47 -12.14 8.93 -7.09
CA GLN A 47 -12.84 9.20 -5.84
C GLN A 47 -13.26 7.89 -5.17
N TYR A 48 -13.92 6.99 -5.89
CA TYR A 48 -14.37 5.69 -5.39
C TYR A 48 -13.26 4.92 -4.66
N TRP A 49 -12.07 4.82 -5.28
CA TRP A 49 -10.94 4.15 -4.65
C TRP A 49 -10.28 4.96 -3.54
N THR A 50 -10.24 6.29 -3.65
CA THR A 50 -9.70 7.16 -2.59
C THR A 50 -10.56 7.08 -1.33
N ASP A 51 -11.88 7.08 -1.47
CA ASP A 51 -12.83 7.01 -0.36
C ASP A 51 -12.72 5.66 0.38
N TRP A 52 -12.59 4.57 -0.37
CA TRP A 52 -12.38 3.25 0.24
C TRP A 52 -11.03 3.16 0.97
N ASN A 53 -9.99 3.72 0.38
CA ASN A 53 -8.67 3.83 0.98
C ASN A 53 -8.71 4.66 2.28
N ALA A 54 -9.41 5.80 2.27
CA ALA A 54 -9.63 6.66 3.43
C ALA A 54 -10.39 5.94 4.55
N LYS A 55 -11.41 5.14 4.19
CA LYS A 55 -12.12 4.27 5.15
C LYS A 55 -11.15 3.31 5.84
N ARG A 56 -10.30 2.62 5.08
CA ARG A 56 -9.30 1.67 5.64
C ARG A 56 -8.28 2.38 6.53
N TRP A 57 -7.88 3.60 6.18
CA TRP A 57 -7.03 4.43 7.03
C TRP A 57 -7.74 4.81 8.35
N GLY A 58 -9.02 5.17 8.28
CA GLY A 58 -9.87 5.40 9.44
C GLY A 58 -9.96 4.21 10.39
N ASP A 59 -10.12 2.99 9.85
CA ASP A 59 -10.10 1.75 10.65
C ASP A 59 -8.74 1.56 11.35
N ALA A 60 -7.64 1.82 10.65
CA ALA A 60 -6.30 1.71 11.21
C ALA A 60 -6.08 2.72 12.34
N LEU A 61 -6.54 3.96 12.19
CA LEU A 61 -6.51 4.96 13.27
C LEU A 61 -7.37 4.55 14.46
N GLN A 62 -8.54 3.93 14.24
CA GLN A 62 -9.38 3.44 15.34
C GLN A 62 -8.68 2.30 16.11
N MET A 63 -8.08 1.36 15.39
CA MET A 63 -7.32 0.25 15.98
C MET A 63 -6.10 0.77 16.75
N GLU A 64 -5.33 1.69 16.16
CA GLU A 64 -4.19 2.36 16.80
C GLU A 64 -4.62 3.05 18.10
N ARG A 65 -5.70 3.84 18.09
CA ARG A 65 -6.19 4.51 19.31
C ARG A 65 -6.64 3.53 20.38
N GLY A 66 -7.28 2.43 19.99
CA GLY A 66 -7.80 1.43 20.92
C GLY A 66 -6.74 0.51 21.52
N LYS A 67 -5.70 0.17 20.76
CA LYS A 67 -4.73 -0.88 21.11
C LYS A 67 -3.27 -0.43 21.07
N GLY A 68 -3.00 0.80 20.67
CA GLY A 68 -1.65 1.34 20.47
C GLY A 68 -0.98 0.90 19.18
N LEU A 69 -1.58 -0.03 18.41
CA LEU A 69 -1.00 -0.62 17.21
C LEU A 69 -2.10 -1.02 16.20
N ALA A 70 -1.86 -0.75 14.92
CA ALA A 70 -2.61 -1.31 13.80
C ALA A 70 -1.63 -1.91 12.77
N ILE A 71 -1.93 -3.09 12.24
CA ILE A 71 -1.16 -3.72 11.15
C ILE A 71 -2.08 -3.85 9.94
N CYS A 72 -1.76 -3.17 8.85
CA CYS A 72 -2.52 -3.18 7.60
C CYS A 72 -1.96 -4.25 6.64
N ASP A 73 -2.76 -5.25 6.30
CA ASP A 73 -2.51 -6.12 5.12
C ASP A 73 -2.84 -5.30 3.87
N THR A 74 -1.82 -4.85 3.14
CA THR A 74 -1.80 -3.79 2.11
C THR A 74 -2.03 -2.36 2.61
N ASP A 75 -1.26 -1.44 2.03
CA ASP A 75 -1.25 -0.01 2.30
C ASP A 75 -2.63 0.64 2.11
N PRO A 76 -3.19 1.34 3.13
CA PRO A 76 -4.38 2.14 2.96
C PRO A 76 -4.21 3.28 1.97
N LEU A 77 -3.03 3.88 1.82
CA LEU A 77 -2.78 4.93 0.82
C LEU A 77 -2.99 4.37 -0.59
N LYS A 78 -2.52 3.13 -0.83
CA LYS A 78 -2.63 2.29 -2.05
C LYS A 78 -2.38 2.96 -3.41
N LEU A 79 -1.90 4.20 -3.40
CA LEU A 79 -1.66 4.99 -4.61
C LEU A 79 -0.59 4.34 -5.50
N HIS A 80 0.33 3.57 -4.91
CA HIS A 80 1.31 2.77 -5.64
C HIS A 80 0.68 1.87 -6.71
N TYR A 81 -0.53 1.36 -6.50
CA TYR A 81 -1.14 0.38 -7.40
C TYR A 81 -1.47 0.99 -8.76
N SER A 82 -2.13 2.16 -8.79
CA SER A 82 -2.43 2.86 -10.04
C SER A 82 -1.17 3.39 -10.72
N TRP A 83 -0.17 3.84 -9.95
CA TRP A 83 1.12 4.23 -10.49
C TRP A 83 1.84 3.07 -11.17
N CYS A 84 1.96 1.92 -10.51
CA CYS A 84 2.59 0.72 -11.08
C CYS A 84 1.87 0.25 -12.35
N LEU A 85 0.53 0.30 -12.38
CA LEU A 85 -0.24 -0.02 -13.59
C LEU A 85 0.06 0.95 -14.74
N CYS A 86 0.25 2.24 -14.44
CA CYS A 86 0.66 3.24 -15.44
C CYS A 86 2.04 2.92 -16.01
N GLN A 87 3.01 2.51 -15.18
CA GLN A 87 4.36 2.18 -15.62
C GLN A 87 4.42 1.00 -16.59
N ILE A 88 3.52 0.02 -16.43
CA ILE A 88 3.44 -1.14 -17.33
C ILE A 88 2.46 -0.96 -18.50
N GLY A 89 1.90 0.23 -18.68
CA GLY A 89 0.93 0.56 -19.73
C GLY A 89 -0.47 -0.04 -19.55
N ALA A 90 -0.79 -0.55 -18.35
CA ALA A 90 -2.09 -1.16 -18.03
C ALA A 90 -3.13 -0.14 -17.53
N LEU A 91 -2.72 1.09 -17.24
CA LEU A 91 -3.58 2.21 -16.85
C LEU A 91 -3.16 3.47 -17.61
N PRO A 92 -4.08 4.24 -18.21
CA PRO A 92 -3.73 5.52 -18.83
C PRO A 92 -3.17 6.51 -17.80
N LYS A 93 -2.13 7.26 -18.19
CA LYS A 93 -1.51 8.30 -17.33
C LYS A 93 -2.54 9.28 -16.76
N ARG A 94 -3.52 9.68 -17.57
CA ARG A 94 -4.62 10.57 -17.12
C ARG A 94 -5.41 9.99 -15.94
N GLN A 95 -5.62 8.67 -15.91
CA GLN A 95 -6.34 8.04 -14.78
C GLN A 95 -5.47 8.03 -13.52
N TRP A 96 -4.17 7.81 -13.66
CA TRP A 96 -3.20 7.97 -12.57
C TRP A 96 -3.23 9.40 -12.00
N GLU A 97 -3.18 10.42 -12.87
CA GLU A 97 -3.21 11.83 -12.47
C GLU A 97 -4.48 12.19 -11.69
N LEU A 98 -5.65 11.65 -12.08
CA LEU A 98 -6.90 11.83 -11.35
C LEU A 98 -6.86 11.17 -9.96
N GLN A 99 -6.33 9.95 -9.84
CA GLN A 99 -6.16 9.27 -8.55
C GLN A 99 -5.19 10.03 -7.65
N LEU A 100 -4.10 10.54 -8.22
CA LEU A 100 -3.12 11.36 -7.52
C LEU A 100 -3.75 12.64 -6.96
N GLN A 101 -4.56 13.35 -7.76
CA GLN A 101 -5.28 14.54 -7.31
C GLN A 101 -6.24 14.24 -6.15
N ALA A 102 -7.07 13.20 -6.27
CA ALA A 102 -8.00 12.80 -5.21
C ALA A 102 -7.26 12.42 -3.92
N THR A 103 -6.18 11.63 -4.04
CA THR A 103 -5.35 11.21 -2.90
C THR A 103 -4.67 12.38 -2.21
N ARG A 104 -4.18 13.35 -3.00
CA ARG A 104 -3.58 14.57 -2.47
C ARG A 104 -4.57 15.36 -1.61
N THR A 105 -5.81 15.54 -2.09
CA THR A 105 -6.88 16.19 -1.32
C THR A 105 -7.18 15.44 -0.02
N ALA A 106 -7.35 14.11 -0.08
CA ALA A 106 -7.59 13.29 1.10
C ALA A 106 -6.46 13.36 2.14
N LEU A 107 -5.21 13.50 1.71
CA LEU A 107 -4.07 13.71 2.60
C LEU A 107 -4.11 15.09 3.26
N GLN A 108 -4.42 16.15 2.50
CA GLN A 108 -4.61 17.50 3.04
C GLN A 108 -5.73 17.56 4.09
N GLU A 109 -6.80 16.81 3.87
CA GLU A 109 -7.93 16.65 4.79
C GLU A 109 -7.66 15.65 5.93
N LYS A 110 -6.47 15.06 5.98
CA LYS A 110 -6.04 14.04 6.96
C LYS A 110 -6.93 12.77 6.98
N GLN A 111 -7.62 12.51 5.88
CA GLN A 111 -8.39 11.28 5.64
C GLN A 111 -7.50 10.14 5.15
N LEU A 112 -6.34 10.46 4.59
CA LEU A 112 -5.25 9.55 4.29
C LEU A 112 -3.95 10.08 4.88
N GLY A 113 -2.98 9.19 5.10
CA GLY A 113 -1.67 9.58 5.63
C GLY A 113 -0.62 8.50 5.42
N PHE A 114 0.60 8.81 5.83
CA PHE A 114 1.72 7.87 5.83
C PHE A 114 1.70 7.01 7.10
N ALA A 115 1.85 5.70 6.93
CA ALA A 115 2.08 4.78 8.04
C ALA A 115 3.43 5.07 8.74
N ASP A 116 3.57 4.58 9.97
CA ASP A 116 4.78 4.79 10.77
C ASP A 116 5.93 3.89 10.34
N ALA A 117 5.60 2.70 9.78
CA ALA A 117 6.54 1.79 9.13
C ALA A 117 5.89 1.00 7.99
N TYR A 118 6.70 0.58 7.02
CA TYR A 118 6.31 -0.22 5.86
C TYR A 118 7.23 -1.43 5.74
N PHE A 119 6.66 -2.63 5.76
CA PHE A 119 7.37 -3.88 5.52
C PHE A 119 6.97 -4.41 4.15
N VAL A 120 7.91 -4.42 3.22
CA VAL A 120 7.64 -4.72 1.81
C VAL A 120 8.32 -6.03 1.45
N LYS A 121 7.53 -7.05 1.14
CA LYS A 121 8.07 -8.34 0.71
C LYS A 121 8.40 -8.31 -0.78
N VAL A 122 9.66 -8.58 -1.08
CA VAL A 122 10.13 -8.92 -2.43
C VAL A 122 10.22 -10.45 -2.54
N ILE A 123 9.79 -11.00 -3.67
CA ILE A 123 9.75 -12.44 -3.93
C ILE A 123 10.17 -12.73 -5.38
N ASP A 124 10.92 -13.81 -5.61
CA ASP A 124 11.26 -14.22 -6.98
C ASP A 124 10.05 -14.85 -7.69
N TYR A 125 10.11 -14.90 -9.02
CA TYR A 125 9.00 -15.39 -9.85
C TYR A 125 8.64 -16.85 -9.54
N GLN A 126 9.63 -17.72 -9.39
CA GLN A 126 9.39 -19.15 -9.24
C GLN A 126 8.68 -19.45 -7.92
N THR A 127 9.17 -18.86 -6.83
CA THR A 127 8.53 -18.97 -5.51
C THR A 127 7.14 -18.35 -5.51
N ALA A 128 6.96 -17.15 -6.09
CA ALA A 128 5.66 -16.50 -6.14
C ALA A 128 4.63 -17.31 -6.95
N LYS A 129 5.07 -17.93 -8.05
CA LYS A 129 4.24 -18.79 -8.89
C LYS A 129 3.85 -20.06 -8.17
N GLN A 130 4.78 -20.72 -7.51
CA GLN A 130 4.50 -21.90 -6.70
C GLN A 130 3.47 -21.58 -5.60
N GLN A 131 3.69 -20.51 -4.83
CA GLN A 131 2.74 -20.07 -3.80
C GLN A 131 1.37 -19.66 -4.38
N CYS A 132 1.34 -19.21 -5.65
CA CYS A 132 0.12 -18.91 -6.36
C CYS A 132 -0.68 -20.18 -6.68
N GLU A 133 0.00 -21.21 -7.19
CA GLU A 133 -0.59 -22.49 -7.62
C GLU A 133 -1.01 -23.37 -6.43
N GLU A 134 -0.31 -23.28 -5.29
CA GLU A 134 -0.62 -24.02 -4.07
C GLU A 134 -1.81 -23.43 -3.27
N ASP A 135 -2.21 -22.18 -3.54
CA ASP A 135 -3.34 -21.56 -2.84
C ASP A 135 -4.68 -21.99 -3.44
N THR A 136 -5.28 -23.00 -2.83
CA THR A 136 -6.61 -23.50 -3.21
C THR A 136 -7.76 -22.62 -2.70
N CYS A 137 -7.48 -21.61 -1.87
CA CYS A 137 -8.52 -20.78 -1.24
C CYS A 137 -8.88 -19.54 -2.05
N ARG A 138 -8.01 -19.10 -2.98
CA ARG A 138 -8.18 -17.83 -3.73
C ARG A 138 -7.90 -18.01 -5.22
N VAL A 139 -8.80 -17.51 -6.06
CA VAL A 139 -8.55 -17.40 -7.51
C VAL A 139 -7.61 -16.22 -7.76
N ARG A 140 -6.47 -16.48 -8.41
CA ARG A 140 -5.44 -15.48 -8.76
C ARG A 140 -5.26 -15.36 -10.27
N ASP A 141 -6.34 -15.02 -10.95
CA ASP A 141 -6.43 -14.84 -12.41
C ASP A 141 -5.49 -13.75 -12.99
N ARG A 142 -4.97 -12.87 -12.14
CA ARG A 142 -4.09 -11.74 -12.51
C ARG A 142 -2.66 -11.87 -12.02
N PHE A 143 -2.18 -13.09 -11.70
CA PHE A 143 -0.83 -13.31 -11.17
C PHE A 143 0.26 -12.63 -12.01
N GLU A 144 0.28 -12.88 -13.32
CA GLU A 144 1.29 -12.31 -14.24
C GLU A 144 1.27 -10.78 -14.25
N LEU A 145 0.08 -10.18 -14.23
CA LEU A 145 -0.07 -8.73 -14.11
C LEU A 145 0.55 -8.24 -12.81
N HIS A 146 0.20 -8.85 -11.67
CA HIS A 146 0.71 -8.45 -10.36
C HIS A 146 2.22 -8.63 -10.25
N PHE A 147 2.78 -9.70 -10.80
CA PHE A 147 4.22 -9.92 -10.78
C PHE A 147 4.97 -8.83 -11.57
N ARG A 148 4.45 -8.41 -12.74
CA ARG A 148 4.99 -7.28 -13.50
C ARG A 148 4.99 -5.96 -12.74
N LEU A 149 4.16 -5.80 -11.71
CA LEU A 149 4.15 -4.60 -10.87
C LEU A 149 5.32 -4.58 -9.87
N GLN A 150 5.92 -5.73 -9.53
CA GLN A 150 6.89 -5.82 -8.42
C GLN A 150 8.08 -4.86 -8.54
N PRO A 151 8.76 -4.73 -9.70
CA PRO A 151 9.91 -3.82 -9.80
C PRO A 151 9.51 -2.36 -9.52
N PHE A 152 8.32 -1.96 -9.99
CA PHE A 152 7.78 -0.63 -9.75
C PHE A 152 7.33 -0.47 -8.29
N LEU A 153 6.69 -1.48 -7.70
CA LEU A 153 6.32 -1.48 -6.28
C LEU A 153 7.54 -1.28 -5.38
N VAL A 154 8.63 -1.99 -5.65
CA VAL A 154 9.90 -1.81 -4.93
C VAL A 154 10.41 -0.37 -5.12
N HIS A 155 10.44 0.13 -6.35
CA HIS A 155 10.89 1.48 -6.63
C HIS A 155 10.05 2.57 -5.92
N TRP A 156 8.73 2.39 -5.86
CA TRP A 156 7.82 3.25 -5.12
C TRP A 156 8.25 3.36 -3.66
N TYR A 157 8.49 2.22 -3.01
CA TYR A 157 8.85 2.19 -1.59
C TYR A 157 10.29 2.66 -1.33
N GLU A 158 11.23 2.47 -2.27
CA GLU A 158 12.56 3.08 -2.21
C GLU A 158 12.51 4.62 -2.27
N LEU A 159 11.63 5.18 -3.09
CA LEU A 159 11.43 6.63 -3.17
C LEU A 159 10.69 7.17 -1.94
N LEU A 160 9.71 6.40 -1.43
CA LEU A 160 9.00 6.73 -0.20
C LEU A 160 9.96 6.72 1.01
N GLU A 161 10.89 5.75 1.05
CA GLU A 161 11.94 5.66 2.06
C GLU A 161 12.81 6.91 2.08
N LYS A 162 13.25 7.38 0.91
CA LYS A 162 14.01 8.64 0.78
C LYS A 162 13.20 9.86 1.23
N ALA A 163 11.88 9.84 1.04
CA ALA A 163 11.01 10.94 1.42
C ALA A 163 10.68 10.96 2.93
N LEU A 164 10.58 9.79 3.56
CA LEU A 164 10.16 9.63 4.96
C LEU A 164 11.30 9.35 5.95
N GLY A 165 12.47 8.94 5.46
CA GLY A 165 13.72 8.80 6.21
C GLY A 165 13.75 7.67 7.24
N GLY A 166 13.84 6.40 6.81
CA GLY A 166 14.09 5.27 7.70
C GLY A 166 12.87 4.42 8.06
N ARG A 167 11.80 4.45 7.26
CA ARG A 167 10.49 3.83 7.61
C ARG A 167 10.14 2.60 6.79
N VAL A 168 10.90 2.30 5.74
CA VAL A 168 10.66 1.20 4.83
C VAL A 168 11.70 0.12 5.03
N LEU A 169 11.22 -1.09 5.30
CA LEU A 169 12.02 -2.31 5.34
C LEU A 169 11.62 -3.19 4.15
N LEU A 170 12.56 -3.48 3.25
CA LEU A 170 12.33 -4.37 2.09
C LEU A 170 12.40 -5.87 2.47
N THR A 171 11.87 -6.22 3.64
CA THR A 171 11.66 -7.58 4.08
C THR A 171 10.53 -7.64 5.10
N LEU A 172 10.00 -8.84 5.33
CA LEU A 172 9.11 -9.11 6.45
C LEU A 172 9.95 -9.72 7.58
N PRO A 173 10.00 -9.13 8.78
CA PRO A 173 10.76 -9.70 9.88
C PRO A 173 10.14 -11.02 10.35
N ASP A 174 10.96 -12.04 10.57
CA ASP A 174 10.49 -13.36 10.99
C ASP A 174 9.95 -13.37 12.43
N ASP A 175 10.54 -12.57 13.32
CA ASP A 175 10.14 -12.46 14.73
C ASP A 175 8.99 -11.47 14.97
N GLY A 176 8.40 -10.91 13.90
CA GLY A 176 7.33 -9.91 14.00
C GLY A 176 7.83 -8.47 14.18
N LEU A 177 7.13 -7.68 15.00
CA LEU A 177 7.45 -6.25 15.14
C LEU A 177 8.70 -6.05 16.01
N PRO A 178 9.70 -5.26 15.56
CA PRO A 178 10.77 -4.83 16.45
C PRO A 178 10.14 -3.98 17.58
N PRO A 179 10.33 -4.34 18.86
CA PRO A 179 9.58 -3.73 19.96
C PRO A 179 9.88 -2.23 20.19
N ASP A 180 11.04 -1.71 19.75
CA ASP A 180 11.56 -0.44 20.27
C ASP A 180 12.11 0.56 19.22
N VAL A 181 11.82 0.44 17.92
CA VAL A 181 12.61 1.18 16.89
C VAL A 181 11.82 2.03 15.90
N ILE A 182 10.49 2.16 16.02
CA ILE A 182 9.75 3.03 15.08
C ILE A 182 9.56 4.42 15.70
N PRO A 183 10.29 5.45 15.24
CA PRO A 183 10.14 6.81 15.75
C PRO A 183 8.76 7.36 15.40
N LEU A 184 8.27 8.27 16.24
CA LEU A 184 7.02 9.00 16.00
C LEU A 184 6.99 9.55 14.56
N ASN A 185 5.87 9.36 13.86
CA ASN A 185 5.73 9.89 12.51
C ASN A 185 5.08 11.28 12.51
N GLU A 186 5.90 12.31 12.70
CA GLU A 186 5.47 13.71 12.53
C GLU A 186 5.08 14.03 11.08
N LEU A 187 5.51 13.20 10.13
CA LEU A 187 5.26 13.38 8.70
C LEU A 187 3.95 12.77 8.24
N ARG A 188 3.17 12.13 9.13
CA ARG A 188 1.95 11.34 8.81
C ARG A 188 1.00 12.06 7.84
N TYR A 189 0.88 13.37 7.93
CA TYR A 189 0.02 14.19 7.06
C TYR A 189 0.78 15.34 6.38
N ASP A 190 2.10 15.23 6.24
CA ASP A 190 2.91 16.29 5.63
C ASP A 190 2.72 16.30 4.11
N ILE A 191 1.97 17.30 3.65
CA ILE A 191 1.68 17.49 2.22
C ILE A 191 2.93 17.84 1.41
N ASN A 192 3.92 18.51 2.00
CA ASN A 192 5.15 18.86 1.30
C ASN A 192 6.01 17.62 1.08
N VAL A 193 6.03 16.68 2.04
CA VAL A 193 6.66 15.37 1.86
C VAL A 193 5.98 14.61 0.73
N PHE A 194 4.65 14.59 0.70
CA PHE A 194 3.89 13.95 -0.38
C PHE A 194 4.20 14.56 -1.75
N ASP A 195 4.20 15.89 -1.88
CA ASP A 195 4.47 16.56 -3.15
C ASP A 195 5.91 16.32 -3.63
N ARG A 196 6.90 16.28 -2.73
CA ARG A 196 8.29 15.93 -3.07
C ARG A 196 8.43 14.47 -3.50
N PHE A 197 7.79 13.56 -2.77
CA PHE A 197 7.76 12.14 -3.10
C PHE A 197 7.16 11.93 -4.50
N VAL A 198 6.01 12.53 -4.80
CA VAL A 198 5.35 12.44 -6.10
C VAL A 198 6.22 13.02 -7.22
N SER A 199 6.86 14.18 -6.97
CA SER A 199 7.79 14.78 -7.94
C SER A 199 8.97 13.85 -8.26
N SER A 200 9.42 13.05 -7.28
CA SER A 200 10.50 12.07 -7.50
C SER A 200 10.07 10.89 -8.40
N LEU A 201 8.77 10.58 -8.49
CA LEU A 201 8.24 9.54 -9.38
C LEU A 201 8.28 9.96 -10.85
N GLU A 202 8.26 11.27 -11.13
CA GLU A 202 8.34 11.83 -12.50
C GLU A 202 9.79 12.07 -12.94
N GLY A 203 10.73 12.02 -12.00
CA GLY A 203 12.16 12.16 -12.24
C GLY A 203 12.74 10.95 -12.95
N LYS A 204 12.76 11.01 -14.29
CA LYS A 204 13.37 10.05 -15.25
C LYS A 204 14.27 8.98 -14.62
N THR A 205 13.82 7.73 -14.72
CA THR A 205 14.71 6.61 -15.04
C THR A 205 15.45 7.01 -16.32
N LYS A 206 16.73 7.37 -16.17
CA LYS A 206 17.64 7.52 -17.31
C LYS A 206 18.06 6.14 -17.80
#